data_AF-A0AAD5M6M4-F1
#
_entry.id   AF-A0AAD5M6M4-F1
#
_cell.length_a   1.000
_cell.length_b   1.000
_cell.length_c   1.000
_cell.angle_alpha   90.00
_cell.angle_beta   90.00
_cell.angle_gamma   90.00
#
_symmetry.space_group_name_H-M   'P 1'
#
loop_
_entity.id
_entity.type
_entity.pdbx_description
1 polymer ?
#
loop_
_entity_poly.entity_id
_entity_poly.type
_entity_poly.pdbx_seq_one_letter_code
_entity_poly.pdbx_strand_id
1 'polypeptide(L)'
;MLSQLQFFVLPCLLMSSPTLEVLDYNVLSQNMTSVLPVSLSDNEEADNTYKLFNNYFPLLLMLISMPENETESLEKYMKQRTYAELKRMIDEKQKVSDITRLLTELEQNQTDLSEFVALANNRKYLKLLEAYHNASIYNAIRGVWSSQLNPLLPPIDQLAILEYFAERRSNEHFRMSFWSRIWAAIRKWLTGNQELLECNANEPRCMRRIIEKLPLELRVELDRAAESDNLSILETIIIDELYKQPQSAQVEFEKWKNGNLPPPALLNMIADKTELEEKALERLRAYALLNSLKDYYRAMIESRSEIEQEEIQQFFQRMNDSFARCFNPTKYKYEYGY
;
A
#
# COMPACT_ATOMS: atom_id res chain seq x y z
N MET A 1 -20.20 6.71 -37.81
CA MET A 1 -21.55 7.04 -37.30
C MET A 1 -21.54 6.76 -35.81
N LEU A 2 -21.18 7.77 -35.02
CA LEU A 2 -21.01 7.72 -33.57
C LEU A 2 -21.99 8.72 -32.98
N SER A 3 -23.20 8.28 -32.72
CA SER A 3 -24.18 8.98 -31.90
C SER A 3 -25.29 7.99 -31.58
N GLN A 4 -25.69 7.93 -30.32
CA GLN A 4 -26.77 7.12 -29.73
C GLN A 4 -26.32 5.87 -28.97
N LEU A 5 -25.86 6.07 -27.75
CA LEU A 5 -26.28 5.23 -26.63
C LEU A 5 -26.79 6.17 -25.54
N GLN A 6 -28.10 6.42 -25.58
CA GLN A 6 -28.83 7.13 -24.54
C GLN A 6 -28.98 6.20 -23.33
N PHE A 7 -28.72 6.78 -22.16
CA PHE A 7 -29.08 6.27 -20.85
C PHE A 7 -30.55 5.85 -20.78
N PHE A 8 -30.81 4.68 -20.20
CA PHE A 8 -32.04 4.45 -19.44
C PHE A 8 -31.70 3.75 -18.12
N VAL A 9 -31.93 4.49 -17.05
CA VAL A 9 -31.98 4.08 -15.65
C VAL A 9 -33.36 3.46 -15.40
N LEU A 10 -33.44 2.31 -14.72
CA LEU A 10 -34.46 2.09 -13.69
C LEU A 10 -34.08 0.92 -12.75
N PRO A 11 -34.57 0.94 -11.50
CA PRO A 11 -33.98 0.29 -10.33
C PRO A 11 -34.69 -1.03 -9.98
N CYS A 12 -34.03 -1.93 -9.28
CA CYS A 12 -34.66 -2.77 -8.25
C CYS A 12 -33.62 -3.40 -7.32
N LEU A 13 -33.88 -3.24 -6.02
CA LEU A 13 -33.29 -3.94 -4.90
C LEU A 13 -33.50 -5.45 -5.04
N LEU A 14 -32.43 -6.24 -4.98
CA LEU A 14 -32.48 -7.58 -4.43
C LEU A 14 -31.23 -7.83 -3.58
N MET A 15 -31.49 -7.97 -2.28
CA MET A 15 -30.64 -8.61 -1.31
C MET A 15 -30.21 -9.98 -1.84
N SER A 16 -28.94 -10.12 -2.18
CA SER A 16 -28.27 -11.41 -2.22
C SER A 16 -26.86 -11.23 -1.65
N SER A 17 -26.58 -12.05 -0.65
CA SER A 17 -25.28 -12.21 0.02
C SER A 17 -24.16 -12.42 -1.01
N PRO A 18 -23.00 -11.75 -0.89
CA PRO A 18 -21.91 -11.94 -1.82
C PRO A 18 -21.22 -13.26 -1.51
N THR A 19 -21.59 -14.32 -2.24
CA THR A 19 -20.65 -15.42 -2.48
C THR A 19 -19.62 -14.90 -3.46
N LEU A 20 -18.39 -14.85 -2.97
CA LEU A 20 -17.23 -14.37 -3.67
C LEU A 20 -16.87 -15.38 -4.76
N GLU A 21 -17.46 -15.23 -5.95
CA GLU A 21 -16.98 -15.93 -7.14
C GLU A 21 -15.65 -15.29 -7.54
N VAL A 22 -14.57 -15.92 -7.08
CA VAL A 22 -13.24 -15.71 -7.62
C VAL A 22 -13.34 -16.10 -9.10
N LEU A 23 -13.23 -15.12 -10.01
CA LEU A 23 -13.04 -15.41 -11.43
C LEU A 23 -11.91 -16.43 -11.55
N ASP A 24 -12.18 -17.59 -12.14
CA ASP A 24 -11.26 -18.73 -12.18
C ASP A 24 -10.11 -18.44 -13.18
N TYR A 25 -9.11 -17.66 -12.74
CA TYR A 25 -7.99 -17.16 -13.56
C TYR A 25 -7.12 -18.29 -14.15
N ASN A 26 -7.20 -19.50 -13.61
CA ASN A 26 -6.50 -20.68 -14.12
C ASN A 26 -6.97 -21.09 -15.53
N VAL A 27 -8.22 -20.77 -15.91
CA VAL A 27 -8.74 -21.07 -17.25
C VAL A 27 -8.23 -20.08 -18.30
N LEU A 28 -7.96 -18.82 -17.92
CA LEU A 28 -7.46 -17.77 -18.82
C LEU A 28 -5.95 -17.81 -19.03
N SER A 29 -5.16 -18.25 -18.03
CA SER A 29 -3.69 -18.32 -18.16
C SER A 29 -3.22 -19.46 -19.07
N GLN A 30 -3.98 -20.55 -19.17
CA GLN A 30 -3.62 -21.70 -19.99
C GLN A 30 -3.84 -21.47 -21.49
N ASN A 31 -4.77 -20.58 -21.88
CA ASN A 31 -5.13 -20.36 -23.28
C ASN A 31 -4.32 -19.26 -24.00
N MET A 32 -3.62 -18.38 -23.27
CA MET A 32 -2.82 -17.28 -23.86
C MET A 32 -1.35 -17.64 -24.14
N THR A 33 -0.97 -18.92 -24.08
CA THR A 33 0.43 -19.35 -24.35
C THR A 33 0.76 -19.52 -25.84
N SER A 34 -0.16 -19.26 -26.77
CA SER A 34 0.15 -19.34 -28.20
C SER A 34 0.71 -18.02 -28.75
N VAL A 35 2.04 -17.98 -28.84
CA VAL A 35 2.86 -17.15 -29.74
C VAL A 35 2.96 -15.65 -29.40
N LEU A 36 3.90 -15.32 -28.50
CA LEU A 36 4.57 -14.01 -28.49
C LEU A 36 5.96 -14.17 -29.14
N PRO A 37 6.40 -13.27 -30.04
CA PRO A 37 7.72 -13.36 -30.65
C PRO A 37 8.80 -12.97 -29.64
N VAL A 38 9.77 -13.86 -29.48
CA VAL A 38 11.05 -13.62 -28.81
C VAL A 38 11.84 -12.58 -29.62
N SER A 39 12.14 -11.42 -29.03
CA SER A 39 13.45 -10.76 -29.14
C SER A 39 13.42 -9.35 -28.52
N LEU A 40 14.15 -9.20 -27.41
CA LEU A 40 15.06 -8.08 -27.11
C LEU A 40 15.71 -8.33 -25.73
N SER A 41 16.58 -9.34 -25.67
CA SER A 41 17.75 -9.42 -24.77
C SER A 41 18.40 -10.79 -24.94
N ASP A 42 19.28 -10.89 -25.94
CA ASP A 42 20.31 -11.93 -25.91
C ASP A 42 21.29 -11.57 -24.80
N ASN A 43 21.04 -12.14 -23.62
CA ASN A 43 22.02 -12.57 -22.65
C ASN A 43 21.30 -13.53 -21.69
N GLU A 44 21.70 -14.81 -21.72
CA GLU A 44 21.19 -15.89 -20.88
C GLU A 44 21.62 -15.70 -19.40
N GLU A 45 21.10 -14.67 -18.74
CA GLU A 45 20.99 -14.57 -17.28
C GLU A 45 19.51 -14.66 -16.92
N ALA A 46 19.03 -15.90 -16.69
CA ALA A 46 17.76 -16.29 -16.07
C ALA A 46 16.64 -15.22 -16.03
N ASP A 47 15.70 -15.35 -16.97
CA ASP A 47 14.37 -14.75 -17.09
C ASP A 47 13.57 -14.71 -15.76
N ASN A 48 13.90 -13.78 -14.88
CA ASN A 48 13.25 -13.56 -13.59
C ASN A 48 12.67 -12.13 -13.44
N THR A 49 12.51 -11.42 -14.55
CA THR A 49 11.93 -10.07 -14.57
C THR A 49 10.42 -10.18 -14.35
N TYR A 50 9.91 -9.52 -13.30
CA TYR A 50 8.48 -9.52 -12.99
C TYR A 50 7.66 -8.95 -14.16
N LYS A 51 6.80 -9.79 -14.75
CA LYS A 51 5.97 -9.41 -15.90
C LYS A 51 4.68 -8.74 -15.39
N LEU A 52 4.79 -7.49 -14.93
CA LEU A 52 3.69 -6.66 -14.39
C LEU A 52 2.45 -6.71 -15.31
N PHE A 53 2.67 -6.57 -16.62
CA PHE A 53 1.62 -6.59 -17.62
C PHE A 53 0.83 -7.90 -17.60
N ASN A 54 1.52 -9.05 -17.69
CA ASN A 54 0.87 -10.36 -17.73
C ASN A 54 0.09 -10.63 -16.44
N ASN A 55 0.65 -10.21 -15.30
CA ASN A 55 0.09 -10.47 -13.98
C ASN A 55 -1.14 -9.62 -13.63
N TYR A 56 -1.34 -8.50 -14.32
CA TYR A 56 -2.46 -7.59 -14.09
C TYR A 56 -3.23 -7.27 -15.37
N PHE A 57 -3.13 -8.14 -16.38
CA PHE A 57 -3.76 -7.88 -17.68
C PHE A 57 -5.29 -7.61 -17.57
N PRO A 58 -6.07 -8.40 -16.82
CA PRO A 58 -7.50 -8.13 -16.63
C PRO A 58 -7.77 -6.79 -15.93
N LEU A 59 -6.91 -6.41 -14.99
CA LEU A 59 -7.00 -5.12 -14.31
C LEU A 59 -6.67 -3.95 -15.26
N LEU A 60 -5.71 -4.13 -16.15
CA LEU A 60 -5.38 -3.14 -17.17
C LEU A 60 -6.58 -2.88 -18.10
N LEU A 61 -7.25 -3.94 -18.57
CA LEU A 61 -8.47 -3.81 -19.39
C LEU A 61 -9.56 -3.04 -18.65
N MET A 62 -9.76 -3.35 -17.38
CA MET A 62 -10.68 -2.62 -16.51
C MET A 62 -10.31 -1.13 -16.47
N LEU A 63 -9.06 -0.78 -16.17
CA LEU A 63 -8.59 0.60 -16.10
C LEU A 63 -8.81 1.37 -17.41
N ILE A 64 -8.61 0.73 -18.56
CA ILE A 64 -8.83 1.33 -19.88
C ILE A 64 -10.32 1.62 -20.11
N SER A 65 -11.18 0.72 -19.64
CA SER A 65 -12.64 0.85 -19.77
C SER A 65 -13.26 1.89 -18.82
N MET A 66 -12.48 2.41 -17.87
CA MET A 66 -12.99 3.38 -16.90
C MET A 66 -13.33 4.72 -17.56
N PRO A 67 -14.42 5.37 -17.12
CA PRO A 67 -14.72 6.75 -17.50
C PRO A 67 -13.55 7.72 -17.24
N GLU A 68 -13.44 8.77 -18.04
CA GLU A 68 -12.34 9.74 -17.94
C GLU A 68 -12.29 10.42 -16.56
N ASN A 69 -13.43 10.80 -16.00
CA ASN A 69 -13.51 11.42 -14.66
C ASN A 69 -12.99 10.51 -13.53
N GLU A 70 -13.23 9.20 -13.63
CA GLU A 70 -12.73 8.22 -12.66
C GLU A 70 -11.22 8.01 -12.85
N THR A 71 -10.75 7.95 -14.10
CA THR A 71 -9.34 7.89 -14.44
C THR A 71 -8.58 9.11 -13.93
N GLU A 72 -9.14 10.32 -14.09
CA GLU A 72 -8.59 11.56 -13.56
C GLU A 72 -8.50 11.55 -12.03
N SER A 73 -9.49 10.95 -11.36
CA SER A 73 -9.49 10.79 -9.90
C SER A 73 -8.36 9.87 -9.45
N LEU A 74 -8.13 8.76 -10.15
CA LEU A 74 -6.99 7.86 -9.91
C LEU A 74 -5.65 8.57 -10.13
N GLU A 75 -5.52 9.38 -11.20
CA GLU A 75 -4.31 10.17 -11.43
C GLU A 75 -4.08 11.20 -10.32
N LYS A 76 -5.13 11.79 -9.78
CA LYS A 76 -5.04 12.73 -8.66
C LYS A 76 -4.51 12.01 -7.42
N TYR A 77 -5.02 10.83 -7.07
CA TYR A 77 -4.49 10.05 -5.95
C TYR A 77 -3.03 9.66 -6.16
N MET A 78 -2.67 9.27 -7.38
CA MET A 78 -1.27 8.99 -7.73
C MET A 78 -0.36 10.21 -7.55
N LYS A 79 -0.78 11.40 -8.01
CA LYS A 79 -0.04 12.67 -7.86
C LYS A 79 0.07 13.09 -6.39
N GLN A 80 -0.99 12.87 -5.61
CA GLN A 80 -1.05 13.16 -4.18
C GLN A 80 -0.37 12.08 -3.31
N ARG A 81 0.03 10.95 -3.90
CA ARG A 81 0.67 9.79 -3.23
C ARG A 81 -0.22 9.16 -2.16
N THR A 82 -1.52 9.19 -2.40
CA THR A 82 -2.57 8.57 -1.59
C THR A 82 -2.90 7.20 -2.18
N TYR A 83 -1.94 6.27 -2.08
CA TYR A 83 -2.05 4.96 -2.74
C TYR A 83 -3.07 4.03 -2.09
N ALA A 84 -3.41 4.25 -0.83
CA ALA A 84 -4.49 3.50 -0.18
C ALA A 84 -5.84 3.80 -0.84
N GLU A 85 -6.10 5.08 -1.15
CA GLU A 85 -7.30 5.55 -1.82
C GLU A 85 -7.35 5.11 -3.28
N LEU A 86 -6.22 5.22 -3.99
CA LEU A 86 -6.08 4.70 -5.35
C LEU A 86 -6.43 3.21 -5.40
N LYS A 87 -5.83 2.41 -4.51
CA LYS A 87 -6.05 0.97 -4.46
C LYS A 87 -7.50 0.63 -4.13
N ARG A 88 -8.08 1.25 -3.10
CA ARG A 88 -9.48 1.05 -2.72
C ARG A 88 -10.44 1.34 -3.87
N MET A 89 -10.26 2.46 -4.57
CA MET A 89 -11.13 2.82 -5.70
C MET A 89 -11.02 1.78 -6.83
N ILE A 90 -9.81 1.30 -7.12
CA ILE A 90 -9.59 0.25 -8.11
C ILE A 90 -10.26 -1.07 -7.67
N ASP A 91 -10.09 -1.49 -6.42
CA ASP A 91 -10.68 -2.72 -5.89
C ASP A 91 -12.22 -2.66 -5.86
N GLU A 92 -12.80 -1.50 -5.54
CA GLU A 92 -14.24 -1.27 -5.62
C GLU A 92 -14.75 -1.38 -7.05
N LYS A 93 -14.01 -0.86 -8.03
CA LYS A 93 -14.36 -0.96 -9.44
C LYS A 93 -14.24 -2.38 -9.95
N GLN A 94 -13.19 -3.10 -9.57
CA GLN A 94 -13.01 -4.49 -9.93
C GLN A 94 -14.18 -5.38 -9.51
N LYS A 95 -14.83 -5.09 -8.37
CA LYS A 95 -16.01 -5.83 -7.89
C LYS A 95 -17.26 -5.67 -8.77
N VAL A 96 -17.38 -4.55 -9.50
CA VAL A 96 -18.57 -4.21 -10.30
C VAL A 96 -18.31 -4.21 -11.80
N SER A 97 -17.05 -4.36 -12.21
CA SER A 97 -16.65 -4.36 -13.61
C SER A 97 -16.89 -5.73 -14.25
N ASP A 98 -17.71 -5.75 -15.31
CA ASP A 98 -17.82 -6.88 -16.21
C ASP A 98 -16.86 -6.70 -17.40
N ILE A 99 -15.68 -7.30 -17.29
CA ILE A 99 -14.64 -7.29 -18.33
C ILE A 99 -14.80 -8.43 -19.35
N THR A 100 -15.77 -9.34 -19.14
CA THR A 100 -15.97 -10.55 -19.95
C THR A 100 -16.21 -10.21 -21.41
N ARG A 101 -16.96 -9.14 -21.67
CA ARG A 101 -17.22 -8.64 -23.01
C ARG A 101 -15.94 -8.16 -23.71
N LEU A 102 -15.08 -7.40 -23.01
CA LEU A 102 -13.82 -6.90 -23.57
C LEU A 102 -12.84 -8.04 -23.86
N LEU A 103 -12.77 -9.04 -22.97
CA LEU A 103 -11.96 -10.24 -23.19
C LEU A 103 -12.42 -11.01 -24.43
N THR A 104 -13.74 -11.22 -24.57
CA THR A 104 -14.32 -11.91 -25.73
C THR A 104 -14.05 -11.16 -27.04
N GLU A 105 -14.18 -9.83 -27.02
CA GLU A 105 -13.89 -8.98 -28.20
C GLU A 105 -12.38 -9.03 -28.57
N LEU A 106 -11.47 -9.09 -27.61
CA LEU A 106 -10.02 -9.20 -27.85
C LEU A 106 -9.62 -10.58 -28.38
N GLU A 107 -10.19 -11.66 -27.83
CA GLU A 107 -9.96 -13.04 -28.27
C GLU A 107 -10.43 -13.25 -29.72
N GLN A 108 -11.59 -12.68 -30.08
CA GLN A 108 -12.14 -12.75 -31.43
C GLN A 108 -11.33 -11.96 -32.46
N ASN A 109 -10.72 -10.84 -32.05
CA ASN A 109 -10.02 -9.94 -32.97
C ASN A 109 -8.52 -10.26 -33.15
N GLN A 110 -7.96 -11.26 -32.44
CA GLN A 110 -6.52 -11.61 -32.47
C GLN A 110 -5.61 -10.37 -32.32
N THR A 111 -6.05 -9.38 -31.54
CA THR A 111 -5.31 -8.13 -31.37
C THR A 111 -4.02 -8.36 -30.59
N ASP A 112 -2.89 -8.05 -31.21
CA ASP A 112 -1.59 -8.04 -30.54
C ASP A 112 -1.52 -6.86 -29.56
N LEU A 113 -1.56 -7.17 -28.27
CA LEU A 113 -1.55 -6.21 -27.18
C LEU A 113 -0.17 -5.54 -27.00
N SER A 114 0.87 -6.05 -27.65
CA SER A 114 2.20 -5.43 -27.62
C SER A 114 2.19 -4.05 -28.30
N GLU A 115 1.40 -3.87 -29.37
CA GLU A 115 1.16 -2.57 -30.02
C GLU A 115 0.38 -1.61 -29.11
N PHE A 116 -0.54 -2.13 -28.28
CA PHE A 116 -1.30 -1.32 -27.34
C PHE A 116 -0.40 -0.69 -26.26
N VAL A 117 0.57 -1.43 -25.73
CA VAL A 117 1.55 -0.92 -24.76
C VAL A 117 2.47 0.13 -25.40
N ALA A 118 2.76 0.01 -26.70
CA ALA A 118 3.64 0.92 -27.43
C ALA A 118 3.02 2.31 -27.68
N LEU A 119 1.69 2.42 -27.70
CA LEU A 119 0.99 3.70 -27.87
C LEU A 119 1.22 4.63 -26.67
N ALA A 120 1.77 5.81 -26.93
CA ALA A 120 2.15 6.79 -25.90
C ALA A 120 0.99 7.19 -24.97
N ASN A 121 -0.24 7.19 -25.47
CA ASN A 121 -1.45 7.53 -24.69
C ASN A 121 -1.80 6.47 -23.63
N ASN A 122 -1.31 5.23 -23.76
CA ASN A 122 -1.60 4.14 -22.84
C ASN A 122 -0.63 4.08 -21.66
N ARG A 123 0.44 4.89 -21.68
CA ARG A 123 1.41 5.00 -20.58
C ARG A 123 0.78 5.43 -19.26
N LYS A 124 -0.34 6.18 -19.28
CA LYS A 124 -1.05 6.56 -18.05
C LYS A 124 -1.61 5.35 -17.30
N TYR A 125 -2.17 4.37 -18.02
CA TYR A 125 -2.72 3.15 -17.43
C TYR A 125 -1.62 2.25 -16.87
N LEU A 126 -0.46 2.17 -17.53
CA LEU A 126 0.70 1.45 -17.00
C LEU A 126 1.21 2.07 -15.69
N LYS A 127 1.22 3.40 -15.58
CA LYS A 127 1.58 4.09 -14.33
C LYS A 127 0.56 3.83 -13.22
N LEU A 128 -0.74 3.78 -13.55
CA LEU A 128 -1.78 3.42 -12.58
C LEU A 128 -1.64 1.96 -12.12
N LEU A 129 -1.31 1.06 -13.03
CA LEU A 129 -1.05 -0.35 -12.75
C LEU A 129 0.16 -0.54 -11.82
N GLU A 130 1.25 0.18 -12.09
CA GLU A 130 2.44 0.19 -11.25
C GLU A 130 2.14 0.79 -9.86
N ALA A 131 1.38 1.89 -9.79
CA ALA A 131 0.93 2.47 -8.54
C ALA A 131 0.06 1.50 -7.72
N TYR A 132 -0.85 0.77 -8.36
CA TYR A 132 -1.66 -0.25 -7.71
C TYR A 132 -0.80 -1.41 -7.18
N HIS A 133 0.17 -1.86 -7.96
CA HIS A 133 1.12 -2.89 -7.53
C HIS A 133 1.94 -2.43 -6.33
N ASN A 134 2.48 -1.20 -6.36
CA ASN A 134 3.20 -0.61 -5.24
C ASN A 134 2.31 -0.47 -4.00
N ALA A 135 1.03 -0.10 -4.17
CA ALA A 135 0.07 -0.06 -3.08
C ALA A 135 -0.12 -1.45 -2.43
N SER A 136 -0.19 -2.51 -3.24
CA SER A 136 -0.27 -3.90 -2.75
C SER A 136 0.99 -4.31 -1.97
N ILE A 137 2.18 -3.90 -2.44
CA ILE A 137 3.44 -4.12 -1.72
C ILE A 137 3.43 -3.38 -0.38
N TYR A 138 3.04 -2.11 -0.36
CA TYR A 138 2.94 -1.35 0.89
C TYR A 138 1.90 -1.93 1.84
N ASN A 139 0.80 -2.49 1.34
CA ASN A 139 -0.20 -3.13 2.18
C ASN A 139 0.38 -4.38 2.87
N ALA A 140 1.15 -5.19 2.15
CA ALA A 140 1.85 -6.34 2.74
C ALA A 140 2.93 -5.91 3.76
N ILE A 141 3.73 -4.88 3.45
CA ILE A 141 4.71 -4.29 4.38
C ILE A 141 4.01 -3.80 5.65
N ARG A 142 2.91 -3.07 5.50
CA ARG A 142 2.04 -2.64 6.60
C ARG A 142 1.56 -3.84 7.40
N GLY A 143 1.10 -4.90 6.74
CA GLY A 143 0.61 -6.11 7.41
C GLY A 143 1.69 -6.78 8.27
N VAL A 144 2.93 -6.87 7.80
CA VAL A 144 4.05 -7.38 8.61
C VAL A 144 4.33 -6.45 9.79
N TRP A 145 4.36 -5.14 9.57
CA TRP A 145 4.53 -4.18 10.66
C TRP A 145 3.42 -4.33 11.72
N SER A 146 2.17 -4.42 11.27
CA SER A 146 0.99 -4.62 12.10
C SER A 146 1.05 -5.94 12.86
N SER A 147 1.62 -7.01 12.30
CA SER A 147 1.80 -8.28 13.03
C SER A 147 2.67 -8.13 14.29
N GLN A 148 3.67 -7.23 14.24
CA GLN A 148 4.57 -6.98 15.37
C GLN A 148 3.98 -5.97 16.36
N LEU A 149 3.26 -4.96 15.87
CA LEU A 149 2.85 -3.82 16.68
C LEU A 149 1.41 -3.89 17.19
N ASN A 150 0.47 -4.45 16.42
CA ASN A 150 -0.95 -4.51 16.81
C ASN A 150 -1.21 -5.22 18.16
N PRO A 151 -0.49 -6.31 18.53
CA PRO A 151 -0.65 -6.94 19.84
C PRO A 151 -0.29 -6.03 21.02
N LEU A 152 0.52 -5.00 20.79
CA LEU A 152 1.04 -4.09 21.81
C LEU A 152 0.36 -2.73 21.77
N LEU A 153 0.09 -2.22 20.57
CA LEU A 153 -0.39 -0.88 20.32
C LEU A 153 -1.41 -0.90 19.16
N PRO A 154 -2.71 -0.68 19.41
CA PRO A 154 -3.73 -0.70 18.37
C PRO A 154 -3.50 0.32 17.24
N PRO A 155 -4.04 0.10 16.02
CA PRO A 155 -3.79 0.98 14.88
C PRO A 155 -4.16 2.46 15.09
N ILE A 156 -5.24 2.75 15.84
CA ILE A 156 -5.62 4.14 16.14
C ILE A 156 -4.60 4.83 17.06
N ASP A 157 -4.02 4.08 17.98
CA ASP A 157 -2.97 4.56 18.88
C ASP A 157 -1.66 4.82 18.10
N GLN A 158 -1.32 3.93 17.15
CA GLN A 158 -0.20 4.13 16.23
C GLN A 158 -0.37 5.42 15.40
N LEU A 159 -1.58 5.65 14.87
CA LEU A 159 -1.91 6.88 14.13
C LEU A 159 -1.77 8.12 15.01
N ALA A 160 -2.26 8.07 16.25
CA ALA A 160 -2.15 9.17 17.20
C ALA A 160 -0.68 9.58 17.45
N ILE A 161 0.21 8.60 17.62
CA ILE A 161 1.65 8.84 17.82
C ILE A 161 2.30 9.42 16.55
N LEU A 162 1.94 8.90 15.37
CA LEU A 162 2.42 9.45 14.09
C LEU A 162 2.00 10.91 13.91
N GLU A 163 0.75 11.26 14.23
CA GLU A 163 0.27 12.63 14.17
C GLU A 163 0.96 13.55 15.17
N TYR A 164 1.22 13.06 16.39
CA TYR A 164 2.02 13.81 17.37
C TYR A 164 3.40 14.17 16.80
N PHE A 165 4.14 13.21 16.25
CA PHE A 165 5.47 13.49 15.70
C PHE A 165 5.42 14.37 14.44
N ALA A 166 4.38 14.24 13.61
CA ALA A 166 4.17 15.12 12.47
C ALA A 166 3.93 16.58 12.93
N GLU A 167 3.10 16.77 13.95
CA GLU A 167 2.81 18.07 14.55
C GLU A 167 4.07 18.68 15.21
N ARG A 168 4.81 17.88 15.98
CA ARG A 168 6.08 18.29 16.61
C ARG A 168 7.09 18.77 15.57
N ARG A 169 7.29 18.01 14.49
CA ARG A 169 8.21 18.39 13.39
C ARG A 169 7.78 19.69 12.72
N SER A 170 6.47 19.87 12.46
CA SER A 170 5.94 21.12 11.92
C SER A 170 6.20 22.30 12.85
N ASN A 171 6.00 22.13 14.15
CA ASN A 171 6.24 23.14 15.16
C ASN A 171 7.74 23.50 15.29
N GLU A 172 8.63 22.51 15.23
CA GLU A 172 10.08 22.74 15.22
C GLU A 172 10.51 23.54 13.98
N HIS A 173 10.02 23.19 12.78
CA HIS A 173 10.24 23.97 11.57
C HIS A 173 9.70 25.41 11.68
N PHE A 174 8.52 25.58 12.29
CA PHE A 174 7.96 26.90 12.56
C PHE A 174 8.78 27.71 13.58
N ARG A 175 9.46 27.04 14.51
CA ARG A 175 10.36 27.68 15.48
C ARG A 175 11.75 27.98 14.95
N MET A 176 12.16 27.36 13.83
CA MET A 176 13.43 27.67 13.18
C MET A 176 13.52 29.15 12.78
N SER A 177 14.67 29.76 13.05
CA SER A 177 14.95 31.13 12.61
C SER A 177 14.90 31.26 11.09
N PHE A 178 14.59 32.46 10.59
CA PHE A 178 14.58 32.77 9.16
C PHE A 178 15.86 32.31 8.45
N TRP A 179 17.03 32.59 9.05
CA TRP A 179 18.33 32.17 8.52
C TRP A 179 18.53 30.65 8.52
N SER A 180 18.02 29.95 9.53
CA SER A 180 18.08 28.48 9.58
C SER A 180 17.27 27.85 8.47
N ARG A 181 16.09 28.41 8.16
CA ARG A 181 15.24 27.95 7.04
C ARG A 181 15.89 28.23 5.69
N ILE A 182 16.45 29.43 5.50
CA ILE A 182 17.23 29.76 4.29
C ILE A 182 18.41 28.81 4.15
N TRP A 183 19.18 28.59 5.21
CA TRP A 183 20.34 27.71 5.17
C TRP A 183 19.96 26.25 4.93
N ALA A 184 18.82 25.78 5.46
CA ALA A 184 18.28 24.47 5.15
C ALA A 184 17.86 24.37 3.67
N ALA A 185 17.23 25.40 3.11
CA ALA A 185 16.86 25.44 1.70
C ALA A 185 18.10 25.49 0.77
N ILE A 186 19.11 26.28 1.13
CA ILE A 186 20.40 26.34 0.40
C ILE A 186 21.12 25.00 0.49
N ARG A 187 21.20 24.37 1.67
CA ARG A 187 21.76 23.02 1.80
C ARG A 187 21.02 22.02 0.94
N LYS A 188 19.68 22.04 0.96
CA LYS A 188 18.83 21.17 0.13
C LYS A 188 19.07 21.41 -1.36
N TRP A 189 19.29 22.66 -1.77
CA TRP A 189 19.63 23.03 -3.14
C TRP A 189 21.04 22.57 -3.54
N LEU A 190 22.05 22.77 -2.68
CA LEU A 190 23.45 22.42 -2.94
C LEU A 190 23.72 20.91 -2.91
N THR A 191 23.08 20.19 -2.00
CA THR A 191 23.26 18.73 -1.87
C THR A 191 22.50 17.96 -2.94
N GLY A 192 21.62 18.62 -3.69
CA GLY A 192 20.62 17.95 -4.52
C GLY A 192 19.66 17.17 -3.63
N ASN A 193 18.38 17.13 -3.99
CA ASN A 193 17.45 16.26 -3.27
C ASN A 193 17.88 14.79 -3.45
N GLN A 194 18.57 14.21 -2.47
CA GLN A 194 18.52 12.76 -2.23
C GLN A 194 17.31 12.37 -1.37
N GLU A 195 16.37 13.29 -1.15
CA GLU A 195 14.98 12.91 -0.99
C GLU A 195 14.43 12.52 -2.38
N LEU A 196 14.93 11.41 -2.94
CA LEU A 196 14.25 10.68 -4.01
C LEU A 196 12.99 10.10 -3.38
N LEU A 197 11.99 10.96 -3.18
CA LEU A 197 10.69 10.66 -2.60
C LEU A 197 9.85 9.90 -3.63
N GLU A 198 10.34 8.78 -4.11
CA GLU A 198 9.57 7.91 -4.98
C GLU A 198 8.81 6.91 -4.11
N CYS A 199 7.49 6.89 -4.22
CA CYS A 199 6.68 5.83 -3.63
C CYS A 199 6.76 4.57 -4.50
N ASN A 200 7.96 4.12 -4.84
CA ASN A 200 8.18 3.00 -5.76
C ASN A 200 8.16 1.63 -5.07
N ALA A 201 7.91 1.55 -3.75
CA ALA A 201 7.83 0.33 -2.95
C ALA A 201 9.00 -0.64 -3.18
N ASN A 202 10.20 -0.09 -3.45
CA ASN A 202 11.40 -0.88 -3.74
C ASN A 202 12.12 -1.36 -2.47
N GLU A 203 11.81 -0.76 -1.32
CA GLU A 203 12.44 -1.10 -0.05
C GLU A 203 11.35 -1.46 0.99
N PRO A 204 11.50 -2.58 1.72
CA PRO A 204 12.60 -3.54 1.61
C PRO A 204 12.45 -4.43 0.35
N ARG A 205 13.57 -4.72 -0.33
CA ARG A 205 13.58 -5.48 -1.60
C ARG A 205 13.06 -6.90 -1.42
N CYS A 206 13.34 -7.52 -0.27
CA CYS A 206 12.83 -8.84 0.06
C CYS A 206 11.29 -8.92 -0.01
N MET A 207 10.56 -7.90 0.46
CA MET A 207 9.09 -7.90 0.40
C MET A 207 8.57 -7.78 -1.02
N ARG A 208 9.15 -6.88 -1.82
CA ARG A 208 8.81 -6.77 -3.23
C ARG A 208 9.05 -8.08 -3.96
N ARG A 209 10.19 -8.72 -3.72
CA ARG A 209 10.55 -10.03 -4.30
C ARG A 209 9.56 -11.13 -3.93
N ILE A 210 9.16 -11.24 -2.66
CA ILE A 210 8.15 -12.20 -2.20
C ILE A 210 6.86 -12.00 -2.98
N ILE A 211 6.36 -10.77 -3.04
CA ILE A 211 5.07 -10.46 -3.65
C ILE A 211 5.09 -10.67 -5.16
N GLU A 212 6.18 -10.29 -5.83
CA GLU A 212 6.34 -10.50 -7.27
C GLU A 212 6.44 -11.99 -7.66
N LYS A 213 6.79 -12.88 -6.71
CA LYS A 213 6.84 -14.33 -6.93
C LYS A 213 5.57 -15.07 -6.53
N LEU A 214 4.68 -14.44 -5.75
CA LEU A 214 3.41 -15.04 -5.37
C LEU A 214 2.47 -15.20 -6.58
N PRO A 215 1.75 -16.35 -6.70
CA PRO A 215 0.67 -16.49 -7.66
C PRO A 215 -0.46 -15.50 -7.35
N LEU A 216 -1.30 -15.19 -8.34
CA LEU A 216 -2.33 -14.15 -8.22
C LEU A 216 -3.30 -14.44 -7.07
N GLU A 217 -3.70 -15.70 -6.90
CA GLU A 217 -4.64 -16.15 -5.88
C GLU A 217 -4.11 -15.85 -4.47
N LEU A 218 -2.85 -16.22 -4.21
CA LEU A 218 -2.20 -15.95 -2.92
C LEU A 218 -1.92 -14.46 -2.71
N ARG A 219 -1.71 -13.68 -3.78
CA ARG A 219 -1.59 -12.21 -3.66
C ARG A 219 -2.90 -11.58 -3.21
N VAL A 220 -4.02 -12.00 -3.80
CA VAL A 220 -5.36 -11.53 -3.39
C VAL A 220 -5.67 -11.95 -1.96
N GLU A 221 -5.29 -13.17 -1.56
CA GLU A 221 -5.45 -13.63 -0.19
C GLU A 221 -4.59 -12.84 0.80
N LEU A 222 -3.31 -12.62 0.49
CA LEU A 222 -2.38 -11.81 1.28
C LEU A 222 -2.92 -10.39 1.48
N ASP A 223 -3.41 -9.78 0.41
CA ASP A 223 -3.93 -8.43 0.43
C ASP A 223 -5.18 -8.31 1.31
N ARG A 224 -6.11 -9.27 1.20
CA ARG A 224 -7.28 -9.37 2.11
C ARG A 224 -6.87 -9.61 3.55
N ALA A 225 -5.88 -10.45 3.79
CA ALA A 225 -5.38 -10.72 5.14
C ALA A 225 -4.78 -9.44 5.77
N ALA A 226 -4.05 -8.64 4.99
CA ALA A 226 -3.53 -7.34 5.42
C ALA A 226 -4.62 -6.29 5.69
N GLU A 227 -5.70 -6.28 4.90
CA GLU A 227 -6.84 -5.36 5.09
C GLU A 227 -7.70 -5.72 6.30
N SER A 228 -7.94 -7.01 6.52
CA SER A 228 -8.78 -7.52 7.61
C SER A 228 -8.02 -7.71 8.94
N ASP A 229 -6.76 -7.30 8.99
CA ASP A 229 -5.85 -7.53 10.11
C ASP A 229 -5.78 -9.02 10.53
N ASN A 230 -5.93 -9.95 9.58
CA ASN A 230 -5.73 -11.38 9.82
C ASN A 230 -4.23 -11.72 9.73
N LEU A 231 -3.52 -11.39 10.80
CA LEU A 231 -2.06 -11.46 10.88
C LEU A 231 -1.53 -12.90 10.71
N SER A 232 -2.30 -13.92 11.11
CA SER A 232 -1.88 -15.32 11.02
C SER A 232 -1.75 -15.83 9.59
N ILE A 233 -2.75 -15.55 8.74
CA ILE A 233 -2.72 -15.90 7.31
C ILE A 233 -1.63 -15.12 6.61
N LEU A 234 -1.52 -13.82 6.92
CA LEU A 234 -0.50 -12.95 6.34
C LEU A 234 0.91 -13.47 6.62
N GLU A 235 1.23 -13.78 7.88
CA GLU A 235 2.55 -14.32 8.24
C GLU A 235 2.79 -15.67 7.57
N THR A 236 1.80 -16.55 7.51
CA THR A 236 1.92 -17.87 6.87
C THR A 236 2.30 -17.73 5.39
N ILE A 237 1.56 -16.92 4.61
CA ILE A 237 1.82 -16.72 3.18
C ILE A 237 3.23 -16.15 2.95
N ILE A 238 3.62 -15.15 3.74
CA ILE A 238 4.94 -14.50 3.60
C ILE A 238 6.06 -15.48 3.92
N ILE A 239 5.96 -16.21 5.03
CA ILE A 239 7.00 -17.15 5.47
C ILE A 239 7.11 -18.34 4.52
N ASP A 240 6.00 -18.91 4.07
CA ASP A 240 5.99 -20.02 3.10
C ASP A 240 6.66 -19.64 1.79
N GLU A 241 6.43 -18.41 1.30
CA GLU A 241 7.10 -17.93 0.10
C GLU A 241 8.56 -17.55 0.35
N LEU A 242 8.87 -16.98 1.52
CA LEU A 242 10.24 -16.64 1.91
C LEU A 242 11.16 -17.87 1.93
N TYR A 243 10.67 -19.03 2.40
CA TYR A 243 11.44 -20.28 2.41
C TYR A 243 11.82 -20.79 1.01
N LYS A 244 11.10 -20.35 -0.03
CA LYS A 244 11.42 -20.66 -1.44
C LYS A 244 12.43 -19.68 -2.04
N GLN A 245 12.73 -18.57 -1.35
CA GLN A 245 13.69 -17.56 -1.81
C GLN A 245 15.13 -17.90 -1.38
N PRO A 246 16.15 -17.37 -2.08
CA PRO A 246 17.55 -17.55 -1.69
C PRO A 246 17.82 -17.06 -0.26
N GLN A 247 18.80 -17.68 0.39
CA GLN A 247 19.19 -17.35 1.77
C GLN A 247 19.47 -15.85 1.98
N SER A 248 20.02 -15.16 0.98
CA SER A 248 20.24 -13.71 1.05
C SER A 248 18.95 -12.91 1.28
N ALA A 249 17.84 -13.31 0.67
CA ALA A 249 16.54 -12.67 0.85
C ALA A 249 15.93 -12.98 2.23
N GLN A 250 16.18 -14.18 2.75
CA GLN A 250 15.77 -14.57 4.11
C GLN A 250 16.47 -13.72 5.17
N VAL A 251 17.80 -13.58 5.05
CA VAL A 251 18.61 -12.74 5.95
C VAL A 251 18.21 -11.26 5.85
N GLU A 252 17.92 -10.76 4.64
CA GLU A 252 17.44 -9.39 4.44
C GLU A 252 16.09 -9.18 5.14
N PHE A 253 15.15 -10.11 4.97
CA PHE A 253 13.84 -10.04 5.61
C PHE A 253 13.95 -10.08 7.14
N GLU A 254 14.74 -11.00 7.70
CA GLU A 254 14.96 -11.08 9.14
C GLU A 254 15.60 -9.79 9.69
N LYS A 255 16.61 -9.25 9.01
CA LYS A 255 17.25 -8.00 9.39
C LYS A 255 16.26 -6.84 9.38
N TRP A 256 15.44 -6.74 8.34
CA TRP A 256 14.40 -5.72 8.24
C TRP A 256 13.33 -5.90 9.33
N LYS A 257 12.79 -7.11 9.51
CA LYS A 257 11.78 -7.44 10.53
C LYS A 257 12.29 -7.14 11.94
N ASN A 258 13.55 -7.48 12.24
CA ASN A 258 14.18 -7.22 13.54
C ASN A 258 14.45 -5.73 13.78
N GLY A 259 14.74 -4.95 12.74
CA GLY A 259 14.88 -3.48 12.83
C GLY A 259 13.56 -2.76 13.16
N ASN A 260 12.43 -3.45 13.01
CA ASN A 260 11.08 -2.96 13.25
C ASN A 260 10.49 -3.46 14.57
N LEU A 261 11.33 -3.98 15.48
CA LEU A 261 10.88 -4.28 16.84
C LEU A 261 10.66 -2.98 17.63
N PRO A 262 9.58 -2.91 18.44
CA PRO A 262 9.31 -1.76 19.31
C PRO A 262 10.48 -1.49 20.26
N PRO A 263 10.91 -0.22 20.44
CA PRO A 263 11.99 0.10 21.35
C PRO A 263 11.58 -0.13 22.82
N PRO A 264 12.52 -0.41 23.73
CA PRO A 264 12.23 -0.65 25.15
C PRO A 264 11.44 0.50 25.80
N ALA A 265 11.74 1.75 25.43
CA ALA A 265 11.01 2.91 25.92
C ALA A 265 9.50 2.84 25.61
N LEU A 266 9.13 2.40 24.39
CA LEU A 266 7.74 2.22 23.98
C LEU A 266 7.10 1.05 24.73
N LEU A 267 7.83 -0.06 24.90
CA LEU A 267 7.35 -1.23 25.63
C LEU A 267 7.09 -0.92 27.11
N ASN A 268 8.01 -0.20 27.76
CA ASN A 268 7.84 0.22 29.16
C ASN A 268 6.63 1.14 29.30
N MET A 269 6.47 2.11 28.39
CA MET A 269 5.29 2.98 28.38
C MET A 269 3.97 2.22 28.26
N ILE A 270 3.95 1.10 27.53
CA ILE A 270 2.78 0.22 27.41
C ILE A 270 2.60 -0.64 28.67
N ALA A 271 3.69 -1.17 29.23
CA ALA A 271 3.66 -2.04 30.40
C ALA A 271 3.32 -1.29 31.71
N ASP A 272 3.72 -0.02 31.83
CA ASP A 272 3.52 0.81 33.02
C ASP A 272 2.06 1.28 33.20
N LYS A 273 1.16 0.98 32.24
CA LYS A 273 -0.23 1.43 32.28
C LYS A 273 -0.98 0.83 33.47
N THR A 274 -1.67 1.68 34.20
CA THR A 274 -2.61 1.25 35.23
C THR A 274 -3.89 0.68 34.61
N GLU A 275 -4.61 -0.15 35.37
CA GLU A 275 -5.90 -0.70 34.92
C GLU A 275 -6.93 0.40 34.58
N LEU A 276 -6.88 1.52 35.31
CA LEU A 276 -7.76 2.67 35.05
C LEU A 276 -7.41 3.37 33.73
N GLU A 277 -6.13 3.53 33.44
CA GLU A 277 -5.68 4.10 32.17
C GLU A 277 -6.05 3.20 31.00
N GLU A 278 -5.87 1.89 31.11
CA GLU A 278 -6.24 0.97 30.02
C GLU A 278 -7.75 1.02 29.73
N LYS A 279 -8.61 1.02 30.77
CA LYS A 279 -10.05 1.21 30.59
C LYS A 279 -10.41 2.57 29.97
N ALA A 280 -9.67 3.63 30.30
CA ALA A 280 -9.87 4.94 29.69
C ALA A 280 -9.49 4.92 28.21
N LEU A 281 -8.35 4.33 27.86
CA LEU A 281 -7.88 4.17 26.49
C LEU A 281 -8.85 3.33 25.65
N GLU A 282 -9.36 2.22 26.19
CA GLU A 282 -10.39 1.41 25.54
C GLU A 282 -11.62 2.24 25.15
N ARG A 283 -12.08 3.14 26.04
CA ARG A 283 -13.19 4.05 25.74
C ARG A 283 -12.82 5.06 24.65
N LEU A 284 -11.64 5.67 24.73
CA LEU A 284 -11.19 6.61 23.69
C LEU A 284 -11.13 5.94 22.32
N ARG A 285 -10.64 4.69 22.25
CA ARG A 285 -10.59 3.87 21.04
C ARG A 285 -12.00 3.55 20.52
N ALA A 286 -12.91 3.15 21.39
CA ALA A 286 -14.30 2.82 21.04
C ALA A 286 -15.06 4.01 20.42
N TYR A 287 -14.75 5.23 20.87
CA TYR A 287 -15.32 6.47 20.32
C TYR A 287 -14.45 7.12 19.23
N ALA A 288 -13.38 6.45 18.78
CA ALA A 288 -12.43 6.95 17.78
C ALA A 288 -11.89 8.37 18.09
N LEU A 289 -11.62 8.68 19.36
CA LEU A 289 -11.17 10.00 19.82
C LEU A 289 -9.67 10.19 19.61
N LEU A 290 -9.26 10.31 18.34
CA LEU A 290 -7.87 10.37 17.91
C LEU A 290 -7.07 11.51 18.58
N ASN A 291 -7.64 12.71 18.68
CA ASN A 291 -6.97 13.85 19.33
C ASN A 291 -6.70 13.60 20.82
N SER A 292 -7.64 12.97 21.53
CA SER A 292 -7.46 12.65 22.95
C SER A 292 -6.41 11.55 23.15
N LEU A 293 -6.38 10.54 22.27
CA LEU A 293 -5.30 9.54 22.24
C LEU A 293 -3.94 10.20 21.97
N LYS A 294 -3.89 11.15 21.04
CA LYS A 294 -2.67 11.91 20.71
C LYS A 294 -2.18 12.71 21.91
N ASP A 295 -3.05 13.40 22.62
CA ASP A 295 -2.68 14.16 23.82
C ASP A 295 -2.18 13.26 24.95
N TYR A 296 -2.80 12.09 25.14
CA TYR A 296 -2.30 11.07 26.07
C TYR A 296 -0.88 10.62 25.69
N TYR A 297 -0.67 10.19 24.43
CA TYR A 297 0.64 9.72 24.00
C TYR A 297 1.70 10.82 23.99
N ARG A 298 1.32 12.07 23.70
CA ARG A 298 2.19 13.25 23.88
C ARG A 298 2.69 13.34 25.32
N ALA A 299 1.78 13.32 26.30
CA ALA A 299 2.16 13.43 27.71
C ALA A 299 3.06 12.27 28.15
N MET A 300 2.74 11.05 27.71
CA MET A 300 3.53 9.86 28.02
C MET A 300 4.94 9.94 27.42
N ILE A 301 5.07 10.32 26.15
CA ILE A 301 6.37 10.45 25.48
C ILE A 301 7.19 11.59 26.09
N GLU A 302 6.58 12.76 26.29
CA GLU A 302 7.29 13.95 26.81
C GLU A 302 7.71 13.81 28.29
N SER A 303 7.11 12.88 29.04
CA SER A 303 7.54 12.54 30.40
C SER A 303 8.83 11.71 30.46
N ARG A 304 9.27 11.13 29.34
CA ARG A 304 10.48 10.30 29.24
C ARG A 304 11.72 11.15 28.96
N SER A 305 12.89 10.54 29.14
CA SER A 305 14.17 11.19 28.85
C SER A 305 14.31 11.52 27.35
N GLU A 306 15.15 12.51 27.01
CA GLU A 306 15.35 12.91 25.61
C GLU A 306 15.80 11.74 24.72
N ILE A 307 16.67 10.87 25.24
CA ILE A 307 17.16 9.67 24.53
C ILE A 307 15.99 8.72 24.21
N GLU A 308 15.12 8.44 25.20
CA GLU A 308 13.96 7.58 25.00
C GLU A 308 12.95 8.19 24.01
N GLN A 309 12.77 9.52 24.03
CA GLN A 309 11.93 10.21 23.07
C GLN A 309 12.46 10.05 21.63
N GLU A 310 13.78 10.21 21.44
CA GLU A 310 14.43 10.02 20.15
C GLU A 310 14.30 8.57 19.66
N GLU A 311 14.43 7.56 20.53
CA GLU A 311 14.25 6.16 20.18
C GLU A 311 12.82 5.89 19.64
N ILE A 312 11.80 6.38 20.34
CA ILE A 312 10.39 6.25 19.92
C ILE A 312 10.17 6.99 18.60
N GLN A 313 10.71 8.21 18.47
CA GLN A 313 10.60 8.99 17.25
C GLN A 313 11.22 8.27 16.05
N GLN A 314 12.44 7.75 16.20
CA GLN A 314 13.14 7.03 15.14
C GLN A 314 12.38 5.77 14.73
N PHE A 315 11.77 5.06 15.68
CA PHE A 315 10.93 3.90 15.39
C PHE A 315 9.73 4.24 14.50
N PHE A 316 8.92 5.23 14.87
CA PHE A 316 7.77 5.66 14.06
C PHE A 316 8.18 6.35 12.76
N GLN A 317 9.35 6.98 12.73
CA GLN A 317 9.91 7.52 11.49
C GLN A 317 10.26 6.40 10.49
N ARG A 318 10.81 5.27 10.92
CA ARG A 318 11.04 4.11 10.04
C ARG A 318 9.75 3.59 9.41
N MET A 319 8.66 3.51 10.18
CA MET A 319 7.34 3.13 9.67
C MET A 319 6.87 4.10 8.57
N ASN A 320 6.98 5.41 8.86
CA ASN A 320 6.60 6.46 7.93
C ASN A 320 7.43 6.43 6.64
N ASP A 321 8.73 6.21 6.76
CA ASP A 321 9.65 6.16 5.63
C ASP A 321 9.49 4.87 4.82
N SER A 322 9.08 3.76 5.44
CA SER A 322 8.90 2.46 4.79
C SER A 322 7.59 2.37 4.01
N PHE A 323 6.47 2.82 4.58
CA PHE A 323 5.17 2.73 3.90
C PHE A 323 4.18 3.81 4.30
N ALA A 324 4.13 4.24 5.56
CA ALA A 324 2.98 5.03 6.05
C ALA A 324 2.87 6.42 5.41
N ARG A 325 3.96 6.95 4.82
CA ARG A 325 3.89 8.18 4.03
C ARG A 325 3.21 7.98 2.67
N CYS A 326 3.35 6.81 2.06
CA CYS A 326 2.84 6.50 0.71
C CYS A 326 1.52 5.72 0.75
N PHE A 327 1.27 4.98 1.83
CA PHE A 327 0.11 4.10 2.01
C PHE A 327 -0.32 4.08 3.48
N ASN A 328 -1.40 4.77 3.81
CA ASN A 328 -1.94 4.82 5.17
C ASN A 328 -3.47 4.68 5.18
N PRO A 329 -4.01 3.45 5.08
CA PRO A 329 -5.45 3.22 5.09
C PRO A 329 -6.09 3.56 6.45
N THR A 330 -5.31 3.51 7.54
CA THR A 330 -5.78 3.80 8.90
C THR A 330 -6.18 5.26 9.06
N LYS A 331 -5.44 6.19 8.45
CA LYS A 331 -5.76 7.61 8.45
C LYS A 331 -7.16 7.87 7.90
N TYR A 332 -7.50 7.23 6.78
CA TYR A 332 -8.82 7.38 6.18
C TYR A 332 -9.95 6.90 7.11
N LYS A 333 -9.76 5.73 7.73
CA LYS A 333 -10.74 5.13 8.65
C LYS A 333 -11.14 6.06 9.80
N TYR A 334 -10.18 6.82 10.34
CA TYR A 334 -10.41 7.64 11.54
C TYR A 334 -10.55 9.15 11.28
N GLU A 335 -10.05 9.67 10.16
CA GLU A 335 -10.25 11.09 9.79
C GLU A 335 -11.50 11.35 8.95
N TYR A 336 -11.94 10.37 8.13
CA TYR A 336 -12.99 10.57 7.14
C TYR A 336 -14.15 9.56 7.25
N GLY A 337 -14.07 8.61 8.18
CA GLY A 337 -15.15 7.65 8.46
C GLY A 337 -16.27 8.31 9.27
N TYR A 338 -17.27 8.85 8.58
CA TYR A 338 -18.61 9.15 9.12
C TYR A 338 -19.61 8.08 8.69
#